data_AF-A0A1I6TTW8-F1
#
_entry.id   AF-A0A1I6TTW8-F1
#
_cell.length_a   1.000
_cell.length_b   1.000
_cell.length_c   1.000
_cell.angle_alpha   90.00
_cell.angle_beta   90.00
_cell.angle_gamma   90.00
#
_symmetry.space_group_name_H-M   'P 1'
#
loop_
_entity.id
_entity.type
_entity.pdbx_description
1 polymer ?
#
loop_
_entity_poly.entity_id
_entity_poly.type
_entity_poly.pdbx_seq_one_letter_code
_entity_poly.pdbx_strand_id
1 'polypeptide(L)'
;KEKRIRYTGEPLGRKPVKEIKSRHQKRKKRREAGERNQVEGKFGQGKRGYGLNDIRARLSSTSNSWIGAIIFVMNLIRHMRDIPLSYCVSLLLKLMKVRNINIYPLGPQMKLCA
;
A
#
# COMPACT_ATOMS: atom_id res chain seq x y z
N LYS A 1 -6.29 12.42 -27.08
CA LYS A 1 -6.76 13.56 -26.23
C LYS A 1 -7.89 13.14 -25.27
N GLU A 2 -8.57 12.03 -25.51
CA GLU A 2 -9.77 11.57 -24.78
C GLU A 2 -9.53 11.24 -23.29
N LYS A 3 -8.35 10.75 -22.91
CA LYS A 3 -8.07 10.29 -21.53
C LYS A 3 -7.65 11.39 -20.55
N ARG A 4 -7.67 12.67 -20.94
CA ARG A 4 -7.19 13.82 -20.12
C ARG A 4 -5.79 13.65 -19.52
N ILE A 5 -4.93 12.83 -20.12
CA ILE A 5 -3.53 12.63 -19.68
C ILE A 5 -2.69 13.80 -20.20
N ARG A 6 -2.00 14.50 -19.29
CA ARG A 6 -1.10 15.61 -19.60
C ARG A 6 0.35 15.20 -19.32
N TYR A 7 1.24 15.46 -20.27
CA TYR A 7 2.67 15.34 -20.05
C TYR A 7 3.21 16.59 -19.33
N THR A 8 3.83 16.40 -18.15
CA THR A 8 4.48 17.50 -17.40
C THR A 8 6.01 17.37 -17.38
N GLY A 9 6.59 16.45 -18.16
CA GLY A 9 8.03 16.29 -18.30
C GLY A 9 8.67 17.44 -19.08
N GLU A 10 9.99 17.41 -19.20
CA GLU A 10 10.70 18.30 -20.13
C GLU A 10 10.51 17.79 -21.56
N PRO A 11 10.42 18.67 -22.57
CA PRO A 11 10.31 18.23 -23.95
C PRO A 11 11.53 17.38 -24.33
N LEU A 12 11.30 16.36 -25.16
CA LEU A 12 12.38 15.56 -25.73
C LEU A 12 13.21 16.42 -26.70
N GLY A 13 14.53 16.23 -26.72
CA GLY A 13 15.44 16.96 -27.61
C GLY A 13 16.07 18.20 -26.98
N ARG A 14 16.28 19.25 -27.78
CA ARG A 14 16.96 20.48 -27.35
C ARG A 14 16.12 21.19 -26.29
N LYS A 15 16.71 21.40 -25.11
CA LYS A 15 16.06 22.15 -24.04
C LYS A 15 15.76 23.59 -24.52
N PRO A 16 14.54 24.09 -24.30
CA PRO A 16 14.24 25.48 -24.59
C PRO A 16 15.11 26.39 -23.72
N VAL A 17 15.42 27.59 -24.23
CA VAL A 17 16.07 28.67 -23.47
C VAL A 17 15.32 28.85 -22.16
N LYS A 18 16.03 29.06 -21.04
CA LYS A 18 15.45 29.10 -19.69
C LYS A 18 14.30 30.12 -19.61
N GLU A 19 13.07 29.65 -19.78
CA GLU A 19 11.88 30.45 -19.51
C GLU A 19 11.77 30.71 -18.00
N ILE A 20 11.55 31.98 -17.63
CA ILE A 20 11.33 32.39 -16.24
C ILE A 20 9.95 31.89 -15.81
N LYS A 21 9.89 30.67 -15.28
CA LYS A 21 8.65 30.09 -14.76
C LYS A 21 8.18 30.84 -13.52
N SER A 22 6.91 31.24 -13.51
CA SER A 22 6.26 31.83 -12.34
C SER A 22 6.37 30.90 -11.12
N ARG A 23 6.41 31.49 -9.92
CA ARG A 23 6.45 30.75 -8.63
C ARG A 23 5.29 29.74 -8.54
N HIS A 24 4.11 30.11 -9.04
CA HIS A 24 2.94 29.24 -9.08
C HIS A 24 3.17 28.00 -9.96
N GLN A 25 3.69 28.18 -11.18
CA GLN A 25 3.98 27.08 -12.11
C GLN A 25 5.02 26.11 -11.54
N LYS A 26 6.06 26.63 -10.88
CA LYS A 26 7.06 25.79 -10.19
C LYS A 26 6.43 24.95 -9.09
N ARG A 27 5.57 25.54 -8.25
CA ARG A 27 4.87 24.83 -7.16
C ARG A 27 3.95 23.74 -7.72
N LYS A 28 3.18 24.06 -8.77
CA LYS A 28 2.30 23.11 -9.45
C LYS A 28 3.08 21.91 -10.01
N LYS A 29 4.17 22.16 -10.74
CA LYS A 29 5.02 21.10 -11.31
C LYS A 29 5.62 20.20 -10.22
N ARG A 30 6.06 20.76 -9.09
CA ARG A 30 6.59 19.99 -7.95
C ARG A 30 5.53 19.06 -7.35
N ARG A 31 4.30 19.55 -7.16
CA ARG A 31 3.20 18.73 -6.64
C ARG A 31 2.86 17.57 -7.58
N GLU A 32 2.67 17.86 -8.87
CA GLU A 32 2.37 16.83 -9.87
C GLU A 32 3.51 15.79 -10.02
N ALA A 33 4.76 16.22 -9.86
CA ALA A 33 5.91 15.31 -9.87
C ALA A 33 5.94 14.44 -8.60
N GLY A 34 5.64 15.00 -7.42
CA GLY A 34 5.54 14.25 -6.17
C GLY A 34 4.47 13.15 -6.23
N GLU A 35 3.30 13.48 -6.77
CA GLU A 35 2.21 12.52 -6.97
C GLU A 35 2.64 11.37 -7.91
N ARG A 36 3.32 11.66 -9.03
CA ARG A 36 3.87 10.63 -9.92
C ARG A 36 4.96 9.79 -9.26
N ASN A 37 5.91 10.42 -8.58
CA ASN A 37 6.99 9.71 -7.90
C ASN A 37 6.44 8.73 -6.85
N GLN A 38 5.37 9.10 -6.14
CA GLN A 38 4.73 8.21 -5.17
C GLN A 38 4.13 6.97 -5.86
N VAL A 39 3.45 7.16 -6.99
CA VAL A 39 2.85 6.08 -7.78
C VAL A 39 3.93 5.18 -8.38
N GLU A 40 4.92 5.75 -9.06
CA GLU A 40 6.05 5.03 -9.66
C GLU A 40 6.87 4.28 -8.61
N GLY A 41 7.09 4.88 -7.44
CA GLY A 41 7.74 4.23 -6.31
C GLY A 41 6.99 2.98 -5.83
N LYS A 42 5.65 3.02 -5.78
CA LYS A 42 4.84 1.85 -5.44
C LYS A 42 4.88 0.78 -6.52
N PHE A 43 4.82 1.14 -7.80
CA PHE A 43 5.04 0.17 -8.88
C PHE A 43 6.43 -0.46 -8.82
N GLY A 44 7.47 0.33 -8.52
CA GLY A 44 8.83 -0.15 -8.31
C GLY A 44 8.92 -1.14 -7.14
N GLN A 45 8.26 -0.84 -6.02
CA GLN A 45 8.13 -1.76 -4.87
C GLN A 45 7.41 -3.06 -5.28
N GLY A 46 6.31 -2.97 -6.03
CA GLY A 46 5.60 -4.14 -6.52
C GLY A 46 6.47 -5.04 -7.40
N LYS A 47 7.27 -4.44 -8.29
CA LYS A 47 8.18 -5.16 -9.18
C LYS A 47 9.34 -5.82 -8.44
N ARG A 48 10.00 -5.10 -7.53
CA ARG A 48 11.19 -5.60 -6.80
C ARG A 48 10.84 -6.47 -5.60
N GLY A 49 9.84 -6.07 -4.81
CA GLY A 49 9.49 -6.70 -3.54
C GLY A 49 8.40 -7.76 -3.62
N TYR A 50 7.48 -7.65 -4.60
CA TYR A 50 6.36 -8.59 -4.75
C TYR A 50 6.42 -9.41 -6.05
N GLY A 51 7.50 -9.30 -6.81
CA GLY A 51 7.72 -10.15 -8.00
C GLY A 51 6.78 -9.86 -9.18
N LEU A 52 6.20 -8.66 -9.29
CA LEU A 52 5.32 -8.31 -10.44
C LEU A 52 5.99 -8.49 -11.82
N ASN A 53 7.32 -8.53 -11.88
CA ASN A 53 8.06 -8.77 -13.12
C ASN A 53 8.13 -10.25 -13.54
N ASP A 54 7.94 -11.21 -12.61
CA ASP A 54 8.08 -12.65 -12.87
C ASP A 54 6.88 -13.42 -12.29
N ILE A 55 5.71 -13.25 -12.91
CA ILE A 55 4.51 -13.99 -12.54
C ILE A 55 4.44 -15.29 -13.34
N ARG A 56 4.72 -16.41 -12.68
CA ARG A 56 4.83 -17.75 -13.29
C ARG A 56 3.49 -18.45 -13.52
N ALA A 57 2.43 -17.68 -13.73
CA ALA A 57 1.11 -18.21 -14.01
C ALA A 57 1.00 -18.61 -15.49
N ARG A 58 0.46 -19.81 -15.76
CA ARG A 58 0.37 -20.35 -17.13
C ARG A 58 -0.77 -19.76 -17.96
N LEU A 59 -1.89 -19.41 -17.31
CA LEU A 59 -3.09 -18.89 -17.97
C LEU A 59 -3.24 -17.39 -17.71
N SER A 60 -3.70 -16.64 -18.71
CA SER A 60 -3.92 -15.19 -18.62
C SER A 60 -4.92 -14.79 -17.53
N SER A 61 -5.96 -15.60 -17.29
CA SER A 61 -6.90 -15.37 -16.20
C SER A 61 -6.22 -15.46 -14.84
N THR A 62 -5.40 -16.50 -14.64
CA THR A 62 -4.66 -16.70 -13.38
C THR A 62 -3.63 -15.60 -13.16
N SER A 63 -2.87 -15.18 -14.19
CA SER A 63 -1.89 -14.10 -14.05
C SER A 63 -2.56 -12.78 -13.67
N ASN A 64 -3.72 -12.46 -14.24
CA ASN A 64 -4.51 -11.28 -13.86
C ASN A 64 -4.97 -11.33 -12.41
N SER A 65 -5.43 -12.48 -11.92
CA SER A 65 -5.79 -12.68 -10.51
C SER A 65 -4.58 -12.48 -9.59
N TRP A 66 -3.40 -12.99 -9.95
CA TRP A 66 -2.16 -12.79 -9.20
C TRP A 66 -1.74 -11.31 -9.14
N ILE A 67 -1.77 -10.60 -10.27
CA ILE A 67 -1.49 -9.16 -10.33
C ILE A 67 -2.45 -8.40 -9.41
N GLY A 68 -3.75 -8.71 -9.50
CA GLY A 68 -4.79 -8.11 -8.66
C GLY A 68 -4.57 -8.36 -7.18
N ALA A 69 -4.23 -9.60 -6.80
CA ALA A 69 -3.94 -9.97 -5.42
C ALA A 69 -2.73 -9.22 -4.84
N ILE A 70 -1.64 -9.09 -5.62
CA ILE A 70 -0.45 -8.35 -5.20
C ILE A 70 -0.80 -6.88 -4.95
N ILE A 71 -1.50 -6.23 -5.88
CA ILE A 71 -1.94 -4.83 -5.74
C ILE A 71 -2.88 -4.69 -4.53
N PHE A 72 -3.79 -5.65 -4.33
CA PHE A 72 -4.69 -5.65 -3.19
C PHE A 72 -3.94 -5.70 -1.86
N VAL A 73 -2.98 -6.62 -1.70
CA VAL A 73 -2.16 -6.75 -0.48
C VAL A 73 -1.36 -5.47 -0.22
N MET A 74 -0.75 -4.87 -1.25
CA MET A 74 -0.02 -3.61 -1.12
C MET A 74 -0.90 -2.46 -0.61
N ASN A 75 -2.15 -2.38 -1.06
CA ASN A 75 -3.11 -1.38 -0.59
C ASN A 75 -3.63 -1.71 0.81
N LEU A 76 -3.86 -2.99 1.11
CA LEU A 76 -4.31 -3.45 2.42
C LEU A 76 -3.31 -3.06 3.52
N ILE A 77 -2.01 -3.31 3.31
CA ILE A 77 -0.96 -2.93 4.27
C ILE A 77 -0.95 -1.41 4.52
N ARG A 78 -1.15 -0.61 3.47
CA ARG A 78 -1.24 0.84 3.60
C ARG A 78 -2.43 1.23 4.50
N HIS A 79 -3.61 0.69 4.22
CA HIS A 79 -4.81 0.99 4.99
C HIS A 79 -4.72 0.48 6.43
N MET A 80 -4.17 -0.71 6.66
CA MET A 80 -4.01 -1.27 8.01
C MET A 80 -3.05 -0.46 8.87
N ARG A 81 -2.03 0.17 8.27
CA ARG A 81 -1.11 1.06 8.99
C ARG A 81 -1.78 2.35 9.45
N ASP A 82 -2.79 2.81 8.71
CA ASP A 82 -3.55 4.01 9.02
C ASP A 82 -4.68 3.74 10.03
N ILE A 83 -5.00 2.47 10.32
CA ILE A 83 -5.96 2.10 11.38
C ILE A 83 -5.27 2.27 12.74
N PRO A 84 -5.80 3.12 13.64
CA PRO A 84 -5.23 3.24 14.97
C PRO A 84 -5.33 1.90 15.69
N LEU A 85 -4.19 1.41 16.18
CA LEU A 85 -4.06 0.12 16.89
C LEU A 85 -5.13 -0.05 17.99
N SER A 86 -5.58 1.06 18.58
CA SER A 86 -6.63 1.13 19.60
C SER A 86 -7.99 0.60 19.12
N TYR A 87 -8.39 0.89 17.87
CA TYR A 87 -9.64 0.39 17.31
C TYR A 87 -9.56 -1.12 16.99
N CYS A 88 -8.40 -1.60 16.53
CA CYS A 88 -8.18 -3.03 16.29
C CYS A 88 -8.17 -3.84 17.59
N VAL A 89 -7.47 -3.38 18.63
CA VAL A 89 -7.41 -4.07 19.93
C VAL A 89 -8.78 -4.08 20.62
N SER A 90 -9.49 -2.95 20.63
CA SER A 90 -10.84 -2.89 21.21
C SER A 90 -11.85 -3.76 20.47
N LEU A 91 -11.75 -3.87 19.14
CA LEU A 91 -12.56 -4.78 18.34
C LEU A 91 -12.22 -6.25 18.63
N LEU A 92 -10.93 -6.62 18.70
CA LEU A 92 -10.50 -7.98 19.03
C LEU A 92 -10.95 -8.40 20.43
N LEU A 93 -10.81 -7.53 21.43
CA LEU A 93 -11.29 -7.79 22.80
C LEU A 93 -12.82 -7.95 22.84
N LYS A 94 -13.57 -7.16 22.05
CA LYS A 94 -15.03 -7.31 21.93
C LYS A 94 -15.41 -8.63 21.23
N LEU A 95 -14.70 -9.01 20.18
CA LEU A 95 -14.91 -10.29 19.49
C LEU A 95 -14.56 -11.50 20.39
N MET A 96 -13.50 -11.40 21.20
CA MET A 96 -13.17 -12.42 22.21
C MET A 96 -14.23 -12.52 23.31
N LYS A 97 -14.80 -11.39 23.77
CA LYS A 97 -15.95 -11.37 24.70
C LYS A 97 -17.21 -12.01 24.10
N VAL A 98 -17.51 -11.72 22.83
CA VAL A 98 -18.67 -12.29 22.13
C VAL A 98 -18.52 -13.80 21.92
N ARG A 99 -17.27 -14.29 21.73
CA ARG A 99 -16.97 -15.71 21.52
C ARG A 99 -17.01 -16.58 22.78
N ASN A 100 -17.33 -16.03 23.96
CA ASN A 100 -17.53 -16.70 25.25
C ASN A 100 -17.07 -18.18 25.26
N ILE A 101 -15.75 -18.38 25.15
CA ILE A 101 -15.16 -19.67 25.45
C ILE A 101 -15.36 -19.76 26.96
N ASN A 102 -16.13 -20.75 27.38
CA ASN A 102 -16.21 -21.24 28.74
C ASN A 102 -14.77 -21.54 29.21
N ILE A 103 -14.09 -20.52 29.75
CA ILE A 103 -12.80 -20.68 30.41
C ILE A 103 -13.13 -21.32 31.75
N TYR A 104 -13.12 -22.65 31.80
CA TYR A 104 -12.95 -23.33 33.07
C TYR A 104 -11.68 -22.79 33.73
N PRO A 105 -11.70 -22.44 35.03
CA PRO A 105 -10.55 -21.86 35.69
C PRO A 105 -9.42 -22.89 35.72
N LEU A 106 -8.29 -22.60 35.08
CA LEU A 106 -7.04 -23.29 35.34
C LEU A 106 -6.64 -22.94 36.78
N GLY A 107 -6.97 -23.82 37.72
CA GLY A 107 -6.47 -23.74 39.09
C GLY A 107 -4.94 -23.85 39.11
N PRO A 108 -4.23 -23.06 39.95
CA PRO A 108 -2.80 -23.20 40.12
C PRO A 108 -2.50 -24.46 40.95
N GLN A 109 -2.01 -25.51 40.30
CA GLN A 109 -1.39 -26.63 41.02
C GLN A 109 0.06 -26.26 41.34
N MET A 110 0.26 -25.49 42.41
CA MET A 110 1.54 -25.43 43.11
C MET A 110 1.33 -26.01 44.52
N LYS A 111 1.40 -27.33 44.64
CA LYS A 111 1.69 -27.96 45.92
C LYS A 111 3.19 -27.98 46.12
N LEU A 112 3.65 -27.00 46.89
CA LEU A 112 4.88 -27.02 47.65
C LEU A 112 4.78 -28.19 48.65
N CYS A 113 5.58 -29.24 48.48
CA CYS A 113 5.81 -30.25 49.51
C CYS A 113 7.26 -30.12 49.95
N ALA A 114 7.41 -29.75 51.23
CA ALA A 114 8.61 -29.93 52.03
C ALA A 114 8.85 -31.41 52.31
#